data_AF-A0A949XGS5-F1
#
_entry.id   AF-A0A949XGS5-F1
#
_cell.length_a   1.000
_cell.length_b   1.000
_cell.length_c   1.000
_cell.angle_alpha   90.00
_cell.angle_beta   90.00
_cell.angle_gamma   90.00
#
_symmetry.space_group_name_H-M   'P 1'
#
loop_
_entity.id
_entity.type
_entity.pdbx_description
1 polymer ?
#
loop_
_entity_poly.entity_id
_entity_poly.type
_entity_poly.pdbx_seq_one_letter_code
_entity_poly.pdbx_strand_id
1 'polypeptide(L)'
;MPTPLMPKATAVWLIDHTNLTFEQISEFTGLHKLEVQAIADGEVAIGIVGRDPVAGADITPEELKRCEEDPRARLKMSKTDLPQPVARAKGPRYTPVSKRAEKPDGIAYLIKNNPDLQDAQIARLLGTTKDTIAKVRNRSHWNSSNIKPHNPVLLGLCKQADLDAAIKRAERRVQRERKKAGLPEQEVVETQQDNDSFSPVTTADDASHSTVALHDSHGQEQPELDPNLIFRNLG
;
A
#
# COMPACT_ATOMS: atom_id res chain seq x y z
N MET A 1 -8.33 -23.86 -0.75
CA MET A 1 -9.38 -24.44 0.13
C MET A 1 -9.73 -23.41 1.20
N PRO A 2 -10.97 -23.37 1.69
CA PRO A 2 -11.32 -22.53 2.83
C PRO A 2 -10.52 -22.98 4.07
N THR A 3 -9.85 -22.04 4.73
CA THR A 3 -9.08 -22.26 5.97
C THR A 3 -9.87 -21.74 7.17
N PRO A 4 -9.65 -22.29 8.37
CA PRO A 4 -10.31 -21.82 9.58
C PRO A 4 -9.94 -20.36 9.87
N LEU A 5 -10.81 -19.62 10.57
CA LEU A 5 -10.63 -18.19 10.83
C LEU A 5 -9.32 -17.86 11.58
N MET A 6 -8.87 -18.76 12.47
CA MET A 6 -7.64 -18.59 13.27
C MET A 6 -6.73 -19.82 13.12
N PRO A 7 -6.02 -19.97 11.98
CA PRO A 7 -5.28 -21.19 11.65
C PRO A 7 -4.31 -21.67 12.72
N LYS A 8 -3.52 -20.77 13.32
CA LYS A 8 -2.53 -21.13 14.35
C LYS A 8 -3.18 -21.56 15.66
N ALA A 9 -4.21 -20.86 16.12
CA ALA A 9 -4.94 -21.23 17.34
C ALA A 9 -5.71 -22.53 17.16
N THR A 10 -6.27 -22.77 15.96
CA THR A 10 -6.91 -24.04 15.63
C THR A 10 -5.89 -25.18 15.53
N ALA A 11 -4.70 -24.95 14.97
CA ALA A 11 -3.62 -25.94 14.95
C ALA A 11 -3.18 -26.34 16.37
N VAL A 12 -2.96 -25.37 17.27
CA VAL A 12 -2.64 -25.62 18.69
C VAL A 12 -3.69 -26.53 19.33
N TRP A 13 -4.97 -26.20 19.16
CA TRP A 13 -6.04 -27.00 19.75
C TRP A 13 -6.08 -28.42 19.18
N LEU A 14 -5.96 -28.58 17.86
CA LEU A 14 -5.98 -29.89 17.20
C LEU A 14 -4.79 -30.76 17.63
N ILE A 15 -3.59 -30.20 17.78
CA ILE A 15 -2.41 -30.93 18.25
C ILE A 15 -2.64 -31.45 19.68
N ASP A 16 -3.23 -30.63 20.55
CA ASP A 16 -3.39 -30.96 21.97
C ASP A 16 -4.57 -31.91 22.26
N HIS A 17 -5.62 -31.91 21.42
CA HIS A 17 -6.90 -32.55 21.72
C HIS A 17 -7.31 -33.67 20.76
N THR A 18 -6.49 -33.97 19.72
CA THR A 18 -6.84 -34.94 18.68
C THR A 18 -5.64 -35.82 18.32
N ASN A 19 -5.90 -36.99 17.72
CA ASN A 19 -4.84 -37.89 17.24
C ASN A 19 -4.52 -37.71 15.74
N LEU A 20 -4.82 -36.53 15.19
CA LEU A 20 -4.59 -36.23 13.77
C LEU A 20 -3.10 -36.13 13.45
N THR A 21 -2.74 -36.52 12.23
CA THR A 21 -1.38 -36.34 11.73
C THR A 21 -1.08 -34.87 11.45
N PHE A 22 0.20 -34.48 11.54
CA PHE A 22 0.63 -33.12 11.18
C PHE A 22 0.27 -32.74 9.74
N GLU A 23 0.20 -33.72 8.83
CA GLU A 23 -0.23 -33.50 7.45
C GLU A 23 -1.72 -33.12 7.38
N GLN A 24 -2.59 -33.86 8.08
CA GLN A 24 -4.02 -33.55 8.17
C GLN A 24 -4.27 -32.16 8.76
N ILE A 25 -3.56 -31.80 9.84
CA ILE A 25 -3.67 -30.49 10.48
C ILE A 25 -3.15 -29.39 9.55
N SER A 26 -2.03 -29.62 8.85
CA SER A 26 -1.43 -28.66 7.93
C SER A 26 -2.36 -28.36 6.74
N GLU A 27 -2.97 -29.38 6.16
CA GLU A 27 -3.91 -29.20 5.04
C GLU A 27 -5.19 -28.48 5.46
N PHE A 28 -5.71 -28.79 6.65
CA PHE A 28 -6.92 -28.14 7.15
C PHE A 28 -6.69 -26.67 7.51
N THR A 29 -5.60 -26.37 8.22
CA THR A 29 -5.28 -25.02 8.68
C THR A 29 -4.64 -24.15 7.59
N GLY A 30 -4.11 -24.76 6.53
CA GLY A 30 -3.35 -24.07 5.48
C GLY A 30 -1.94 -23.65 5.93
N LEU A 31 -1.44 -24.23 7.01
CA LEU A 31 -0.06 -24.05 7.49
C LEU A 31 0.86 -25.08 6.83
N HIS A 32 2.16 -24.80 6.78
CA HIS A 32 3.12 -25.81 6.34
C HIS A 32 3.30 -26.89 7.42
N LYS A 33 3.56 -28.16 7.03
CA LYS A 33 3.78 -29.27 7.98
C LYS A 33 4.85 -28.95 9.03
N LEU A 34 5.94 -28.28 8.63
CA LEU A 34 7.01 -27.85 9.54
C LEU A 34 6.54 -26.80 10.55
N GLU A 35 5.60 -25.93 10.18
CA GLU A 35 5.03 -24.97 11.14
C GLU A 35 4.15 -25.68 12.16
N VAL A 36 3.36 -26.68 11.73
CA VAL A 36 2.56 -27.51 12.64
C VAL A 36 3.46 -28.31 13.60
N GLN A 37 4.57 -28.85 13.09
CA GLN A 37 5.57 -29.53 13.92
C GLN A 37 6.21 -28.56 14.93
N ALA A 38 6.64 -27.37 14.50
CA ALA A 38 7.19 -26.36 15.41
C ALA A 38 6.19 -25.86 16.46
N ILE A 39 4.88 -25.89 16.15
CA ILE A 39 3.82 -25.63 17.14
C ILE A 39 3.75 -26.79 18.16
N ALA A 40 3.78 -28.04 17.70
CA ALA A 40 3.78 -29.21 18.57
C ALA A 40 5.02 -29.29 19.47
N ASP A 41 6.18 -28.88 18.96
CA ASP A 41 7.43 -28.78 19.71
C ASP A 41 7.45 -27.56 20.66
N GLY A 42 6.45 -26.67 20.58
CA GLY A 42 6.30 -25.49 21.44
C GLY A 42 7.19 -24.31 21.06
N GLU A 43 7.80 -24.29 19.88
CA GLU A 43 8.71 -23.23 19.42
C GLU A 43 7.96 -22.04 18.81
N VAL A 44 6.91 -22.31 18.04
CA VAL A 44 6.13 -21.33 17.28
C VAL A 44 4.71 -21.38 17.82
N ALA A 45 4.19 -20.29 18.40
CA ALA A 45 2.88 -20.17 19.08
C ALA A 45 2.89 -20.22 20.62
N ILE A 46 4.03 -19.97 21.27
CA ILE A 46 4.10 -19.76 22.73
C ILE A 46 3.11 -18.66 23.14
N GLY A 47 2.17 -19.01 24.03
CA GLY A 47 1.14 -18.11 24.55
C GLY A 47 -0.12 -17.97 23.70
N ILE A 48 -0.25 -18.70 22.58
CA ILE A 48 -1.51 -18.77 21.82
C ILE A 48 -2.45 -19.76 22.52
N VAL A 49 -3.66 -19.30 22.87
CA VAL A 49 -4.72 -20.17 23.41
C VAL A 49 -5.37 -20.92 22.26
N GLY A 50 -5.42 -22.25 22.35
CA GLY A 50 -6.07 -23.11 21.36
C GLY A 50 -7.56 -22.77 21.17
N ARG A 51 -8.01 -22.71 19.92
CA ARG A 51 -9.42 -22.50 19.56
C ARG A 51 -10.03 -23.79 19.02
N ASP A 52 -11.00 -24.32 19.73
CA ASP A 52 -11.77 -25.50 19.34
C ASP A 52 -12.51 -25.26 17.99
N PRO A 53 -12.15 -26.00 16.92
CA PRO A 53 -12.80 -25.90 15.62
C PRO A 53 -14.20 -26.51 15.58
N VAL A 54 -14.54 -27.43 16.50
CA VAL A 54 -15.88 -28.02 16.62
C VAL A 54 -16.81 -27.03 17.29
N ALA A 55 -16.40 -26.45 18.43
CA ALA A 55 -17.16 -25.36 19.06
C ALA A 55 -17.27 -24.12 18.17
N GLY A 56 -16.24 -23.88 17.34
CA GLY A 56 -16.22 -22.82 16.33
C GLY A 56 -17.08 -23.09 15.10
N ALA A 57 -17.72 -24.26 15.00
CA ALA A 57 -18.47 -24.74 13.84
C ALA A 57 -17.64 -24.77 12.53
N ASP A 58 -16.32 -24.84 12.62
CA ASP A 58 -15.42 -25.00 11.47
C ASP A 58 -15.41 -26.46 10.98
N ILE A 59 -15.58 -27.45 11.89
CA ILE A 59 -15.67 -28.89 11.58
C ILE A 59 -16.78 -29.54 12.42
N THR A 60 -17.37 -30.63 11.92
CA THR A 60 -18.31 -31.44 12.69
C THR A 60 -17.58 -32.50 13.54
N PRO A 61 -18.11 -32.87 14.72
CA PRO A 61 -17.47 -33.89 15.56
C PRO A 61 -17.40 -35.26 14.87
N GLU A 62 -18.34 -35.58 13.98
CA GLU A 62 -18.31 -36.82 13.19
C GLU A 62 -17.16 -36.83 12.19
N GLU A 63 -16.89 -35.69 11.55
CA GLU A 63 -15.80 -35.54 10.58
C GLU A 63 -14.43 -35.62 11.27
N LEU A 64 -14.33 -35.09 12.50
CA LEU A 64 -13.12 -35.20 13.30
C LEU A 64 -12.80 -36.67 13.60
N LYS A 65 -13.76 -37.43 14.15
CA LYS A 65 -13.58 -38.86 14.44
C LYS A 65 -13.22 -39.68 13.19
N ARG A 66 -13.88 -39.41 12.07
CA ARG A 66 -13.57 -40.06 10.78
C ARG A 66 -12.11 -39.89 10.36
N CYS A 67 -11.53 -38.70 10.62
CA CYS A 67 -10.15 -38.41 10.25
C CYS A 67 -9.13 -38.88 11.30
N GLU A 68 -9.54 -39.03 12.56
CA GLU A 68 -8.71 -39.66 13.59
C GLU A 68 -8.52 -41.17 13.36
N GLU A 69 -9.53 -41.84 12.80
CA GLU A 69 -9.47 -43.28 12.48
C GLU A 69 -8.68 -43.59 11.19
N ASP A 70 -8.56 -42.64 10.27
CA ASP A 70 -7.84 -42.80 9.00
C ASP A 70 -6.80 -41.68 8.78
N PRO A 71 -5.49 -41.97 8.94
CA PRO A 71 -4.42 -40.99 8.70
C PRO A 71 -4.35 -40.42 7.28
N ARG A 72 -4.95 -41.11 6.29
CA ARG A 72 -5.00 -40.64 4.90
C ARG A 72 -6.21 -39.75 4.63
N ALA A 73 -7.24 -39.78 5.48
CA ALA A 73 -8.41 -38.94 5.32
C ALA A 73 -8.07 -37.46 5.51
N ARG A 74 -8.73 -36.58 4.76
CA ARG A 74 -8.60 -35.13 4.89
C ARG A 74 -9.84 -34.52 5.54
N LEU A 75 -9.60 -33.62 6.48
CA LEU A 75 -10.65 -32.85 7.15
C LEU A 75 -11.33 -31.91 6.16
N LYS A 76 -12.67 -31.85 6.21
CA LYS A 76 -13.48 -30.94 5.41
C LYS A 76 -14.10 -29.87 6.29
N MET A 77 -13.99 -28.62 5.85
CA MET A 77 -14.66 -27.48 6.47
C MET A 77 -16.17 -27.65 6.41
N SER A 78 -16.85 -27.35 7.51
CA SER A 78 -18.31 -27.31 7.55
C SER A 78 -18.82 -26.20 6.62
N LYS A 79 -20.01 -26.40 6.03
CA LYS A 79 -20.65 -25.34 5.22
C LYS A 79 -21.35 -24.38 6.17
N THR A 80 -20.71 -23.26 6.47
CA THR A 80 -21.35 -22.18 7.23
C THR A 80 -22.21 -21.31 6.31
N ASP A 81 -23.48 -21.15 6.63
CA ASP A 81 -24.43 -20.25 5.91
C ASP A 81 -24.33 -18.79 6.38
N LEU A 82 -23.22 -18.43 7.05
CA LEU A 82 -23.02 -17.08 7.55
C LEU A 82 -22.45 -16.19 6.44
N PRO A 83 -22.99 -14.97 6.25
CA PRO A 83 -22.49 -14.05 5.24
C PRO A 83 -21.04 -13.65 5.57
N GLN A 84 -20.14 -13.87 4.62
CA GLN A 84 -18.72 -13.57 4.78
C GLN A 84 -18.53 -12.04 4.95
N PRO A 85 -17.76 -11.58 5.96
CA PRO A 85 -17.53 -10.16 6.17
C PRO A 85 -16.77 -9.57 4.99
N VAL A 86 -17.43 -8.67 4.25
CA VAL A 86 -16.84 -7.99 3.10
C VAL A 86 -15.70 -7.09 3.59
N ALA A 87 -14.49 -7.27 3.03
CA ALA A 87 -13.36 -6.41 3.32
C ALA A 87 -13.74 -4.94 3.05
N ARG A 88 -13.66 -4.08 4.07
CA ARG A 88 -13.99 -2.66 3.93
C ARG A 88 -13.12 -2.04 2.83
N ALA A 89 -13.73 -1.19 2.00
CA ALA A 89 -13.00 -0.44 0.99
C ALA A 89 -11.85 0.31 1.67
N LYS A 90 -10.63 0.15 1.13
CA LYS A 90 -9.42 0.83 1.63
C LYS A 90 -9.73 2.33 1.78
N GLY A 91 -9.66 2.83 3.01
CA GLY A 91 -9.92 4.23 3.33
C GLY A 91 -8.92 5.17 2.66
N PRO A 92 -9.03 6.50 2.88
CA PRO A 92 -8.10 7.48 2.36
C PRO A 92 -6.65 7.06 2.69
N ARG A 93 -5.79 6.96 1.67
CA ARG A 93 -4.38 6.58 1.87
C ARG A 93 -3.70 7.66 2.71
N TYR A 94 -3.19 7.29 3.87
CA TYR A 94 -2.35 8.17 4.67
C TYR A 94 -1.11 8.57 3.87
N THR A 95 -0.84 9.88 3.77
CA THR A 95 0.41 10.37 3.17
C THR A 95 1.45 10.56 4.26
N PRO A 96 2.62 9.89 4.17
CA PRO A 96 3.69 10.04 5.15
C PRO A 96 4.17 11.49 5.24
N VAL A 97 4.61 11.91 6.42
CA VAL A 97 4.95 13.31 6.73
C VAL A 97 5.97 13.88 5.73
N SER A 98 6.99 13.09 5.38
CA SER A 98 8.04 13.48 4.43
C SER A 98 7.50 13.87 3.05
N LYS A 99 6.36 13.31 2.64
CA LYS A 99 5.73 13.58 1.33
C LYS A 99 4.62 14.63 1.40
N ARG A 100 4.34 15.23 2.57
CA ARG A 100 3.27 16.23 2.70
C ARG A 100 3.65 17.57 2.09
N ALA A 101 4.93 17.93 2.11
CA ALA A 101 5.45 19.15 1.50
C ALA A 101 5.25 19.16 -0.03
N GLU A 102 5.27 17.98 -0.67
CA GLU A 102 5.09 17.78 -2.12
C GLU A 102 3.62 17.85 -2.57
N LYS A 103 2.65 17.87 -1.64
CA LYS A 103 1.22 17.88 -2.00
C LYS A 103 0.78 19.13 -2.77
N PRO A 104 1.16 20.36 -2.38
CA PRO A 104 0.80 21.56 -3.11
C PRO A 104 1.30 21.55 -4.55
N ASP A 105 2.48 20.98 -4.79
CA ASP A 105 3.09 20.83 -6.12
C ASP A 105 2.30 19.87 -7.00
N GLY A 106 1.90 18.72 -6.44
CA GLY A 106 1.01 17.77 -7.11
C GLY A 106 -0.39 18.35 -7.39
N ILE A 107 -0.94 19.16 -6.47
CA ILE A 107 -2.22 19.86 -6.68
C ILE A 107 -2.08 20.87 -7.83
N ALA A 108 -1.02 21.67 -7.83
CA ALA A 108 -0.78 22.66 -8.88
C ALA A 108 -0.62 22.01 -10.26
N TYR A 109 0.04 20.86 -10.34
CA TYR A 109 0.13 20.06 -11.56
C TYR A 109 -1.23 19.60 -12.08
N LEU A 110 -2.08 19.03 -11.21
CA LEU A 110 -3.41 18.54 -11.61
C LEU A 110 -4.33 19.68 -12.06
N ILE A 111 -4.29 20.82 -11.38
CA ILE A 111 -5.08 22.00 -11.78
C ILE A 111 -4.63 22.51 -13.15
N LYS A 112 -3.32 22.50 -13.42
CA LYS A 112 -2.75 23.00 -14.68
C LYS A 112 -3.02 22.06 -15.87
N ASN A 113 -2.82 20.76 -15.68
CA ASN A 113 -2.83 19.80 -16.79
C ASN A 113 -4.19 19.12 -16.97
N ASN A 114 -5.03 19.09 -15.93
CA ASN A 114 -6.32 18.42 -15.95
C ASN A 114 -7.40 19.33 -15.31
N PRO A 115 -7.74 20.46 -15.96
CA PRO A 115 -8.70 21.43 -15.41
C PRO A 115 -10.10 20.83 -15.18
N ASP A 116 -10.43 19.74 -15.87
CA ASP A 116 -11.69 19.01 -15.72
C ASP A 116 -11.78 18.20 -14.41
N LEU A 117 -10.67 18.00 -13.69
CA LEU A 117 -10.71 17.33 -12.38
C LEU A 117 -11.39 18.22 -11.33
N GLN A 118 -12.43 17.68 -10.70
CA GLN A 118 -13.07 18.35 -9.57
C GLN A 118 -12.21 18.25 -8.30
N ASP A 119 -12.30 19.24 -7.42
CA ASP A 119 -11.59 19.27 -6.15
C ASP A 119 -11.88 18.03 -5.29
N ALA A 120 -13.08 17.45 -5.38
CA ALA A 120 -13.42 16.20 -4.71
C ALA A 120 -12.60 14.99 -5.22
N GLN A 121 -12.30 14.96 -6.53
CA GLN A 121 -11.47 13.92 -7.14
C GLN A 121 -10.00 14.11 -6.74
N ILE A 122 -9.50 15.35 -6.78
CA ILE A 122 -8.14 15.70 -6.35
C ILE A 122 -7.94 15.37 -4.87
N ALA A 123 -8.89 15.72 -4.00
CA ALA A 123 -8.85 15.44 -2.57
C ALA A 123 -8.73 13.94 -2.28
N ARG A 124 -9.49 13.11 -3.00
CA ARG A 124 -9.45 11.65 -2.87
C ARG A 124 -8.16 11.04 -3.43
N LEU A 125 -7.65 11.59 -4.53
CA LEU A 125 -6.45 11.09 -5.22
C LEU A 125 -5.17 11.36 -4.41
N LEU A 126 -5.00 12.58 -3.89
CA LEU A 126 -3.79 13.01 -3.17
C LEU A 126 -3.90 12.94 -1.64
N GLY A 127 -5.07 12.57 -1.11
CA GLY A 127 -5.32 12.54 0.33
C GLY A 127 -5.16 13.92 0.97
N THR A 128 -5.78 14.94 0.37
CA THR A 128 -5.72 16.35 0.83
C THR A 128 -7.13 16.90 1.07
N THR A 129 -7.26 18.10 1.64
CA THR A 129 -8.55 18.74 1.88
C THR A 129 -8.92 19.69 0.74
N LYS A 130 -10.22 19.95 0.56
CA LYS A 130 -10.73 20.92 -0.43
C LYS A 130 -10.23 22.34 -0.15
N ASP A 131 -10.09 22.70 1.12
CA ASP A 131 -9.53 24.00 1.54
C ASP A 131 -8.08 24.18 1.06
N THR A 132 -7.24 23.15 1.20
CA THR A 132 -5.88 23.20 0.67
C THR A 132 -5.87 23.35 -0.85
N ILE A 133 -6.76 22.66 -1.56
CA ILE A 133 -6.87 22.77 -3.03
C ILE A 133 -7.28 24.19 -3.43
N ALA A 134 -8.28 24.77 -2.76
CA ALA A 134 -8.72 26.13 -3.01
C ALA A 134 -7.60 27.16 -2.73
N LYS A 135 -6.83 26.98 -1.66
CA LYS A 135 -5.67 27.84 -1.34
C LYS A 135 -4.58 27.77 -2.41
N VAL A 136 -4.29 26.59 -2.94
CA VAL A 136 -3.32 26.44 -4.05
C VAL A 136 -3.86 27.10 -5.33
N ARG A 137 -5.14 26.88 -5.67
CA ARG A 137 -5.80 27.47 -6.84
C ARG A 137 -5.79 29.01 -6.79
N ASN A 138 -6.10 29.57 -5.62
CA ASN A 138 -6.19 31.00 -5.40
C ASN A 138 -4.83 31.64 -5.01
N ARG A 139 -3.73 30.86 -5.04
CA ARG A 139 -2.39 31.29 -4.60
C ARG A 139 -2.33 31.88 -3.18
N SER A 140 -3.26 31.50 -2.31
CA SER A 140 -3.34 31.92 -0.90
C SER A 140 -2.77 30.88 0.08
N HIS A 141 -2.13 29.82 -0.42
CA HIS A 141 -1.33 28.93 0.40
C HIS A 141 -0.11 29.67 0.96
N TRP A 142 0.28 29.42 2.22
CA TRP A 142 1.40 30.12 2.88
C TRP A 142 2.71 30.02 2.10
N ASN A 143 2.92 28.92 1.37
CA ASN A 143 4.11 28.67 0.55
C ASN A 143 3.90 28.95 -0.95
N SER A 144 2.90 29.75 -1.34
CA SER A 144 2.48 29.87 -2.74
C SER A 144 3.59 30.27 -3.71
N SER A 145 4.54 31.11 -3.28
CA SER A 145 5.70 31.53 -4.09
C SER A 145 6.63 30.39 -4.50
N ASN A 146 6.70 29.31 -3.72
CA ASN A 146 7.61 28.19 -3.95
C ASN A 146 6.92 26.98 -4.60
N ILE A 147 5.59 27.01 -4.78
CA ILE A 147 4.85 25.88 -5.37
C ILE A 147 5.21 25.73 -6.84
N LYS A 148 5.69 24.56 -7.23
CA LYS A 148 6.04 24.21 -8.62
C LYS A 148 5.18 23.04 -9.08
N PRO A 149 4.49 23.13 -10.24
CA PRO A 149 3.70 22.01 -10.75
C PRO A 149 4.57 20.79 -11.06
N HIS A 150 4.49 19.75 -10.23
CA HIS A 150 5.19 18.47 -10.42
C HIS A 150 4.22 17.30 -10.49
N ASN A 151 4.52 16.31 -11.34
CA ASN A 151 3.63 15.17 -11.56
C ASN A 151 3.45 14.36 -10.27
N PRO A 152 2.21 14.19 -9.75
CA PRO A 152 1.97 13.50 -8.49
C PRO A 152 2.32 12.01 -8.52
N VAL A 153 2.42 11.38 -9.69
CA VAL A 153 2.87 10.00 -9.84
C VAL A 153 4.38 9.91 -9.62
N LEU A 154 5.16 10.84 -10.19
CA LEU A 154 6.61 10.90 -10.02
C LEU A 154 7.01 11.25 -8.57
N LEU A 155 6.22 12.10 -7.91
CA LEU A 155 6.34 12.38 -6.47
C LEU A 155 5.95 11.16 -5.59
N GLY A 156 5.35 10.13 -6.19
CA GLY A 156 4.84 8.94 -5.53
C GLY A 156 3.72 9.26 -4.52
N LEU A 157 2.86 10.23 -4.87
CA LEU A 157 1.64 10.58 -4.12
C LEU A 157 0.45 9.73 -4.56
N CYS A 158 0.38 9.38 -5.85
CA CYS A 158 -0.61 8.46 -6.42
C CYS A 158 0.04 7.46 -7.38
N LYS A 159 -0.69 6.40 -7.76
CA LYS A 159 -0.27 5.47 -8.81
C LYS A 159 -0.78 5.97 -10.16
N GLN A 160 -0.08 5.63 -11.25
CA GLN A 160 -0.51 5.97 -12.61
C GLN A 160 -1.95 5.51 -12.88
N ALA A 161 -2.26 4.24 -12.56
CA ALA A 161 -3.61 3.69 -12.74
C ALA A 161 -4.70 4.46 -11.96
N ASP A 162 -4.37 5.02 -10.79
CA ASP A 162 -5.32 5.81 -9.98
C ASP A 162 -5.57 7.18 -10.64
N LEU A 163 -4.53 7.80 -11.23
CA LEU A 163 -4.62 9.07 -11.97
C LEU A 163 -5.43 8.90 -13.26
N ASP A 164 -5.13 7.89 -14.07
CA ASP A 164 -5.84 7.61 -15.33
C ASP A 164 -7.33 7.33 -15.07
N ALA A 165 -7.64 6.57 -14.02
CA ALA A 165 -9.02 6.32 -13.61
C ALA A 165 -9.76 7.60 -13.16
N ALA A 166 -9.06 8.53 -12.53
CA ALA A 166 -9.62 9.82 -12.13
C ALA A 166 -9.93 10.71 -13.35
N ILE A 167 -9.00 10.78 -14.31
CA ILE A 167 -9.15 11.52 -15.57
C ILE A 167 -10.31 10.95 -16.38
N LYS A 168 -10.33 9.63 -16.63
CA LYS A 168 -11.42 8.97 -17.36
C LYS A 168 -12.79 9.13 -16.68
N ARG A 169 -12.83 9.26 -15.36
CA ARG A 169 -14.08 9.58 -14.64
C ARG A 169 -14.48 11.05 -14.84
N ALA A 170 -13.54 11.98 -14.85
CA ALA A 170 -13.81 13.39 -15.14
C ALA A 170 -14.32 13.57 -16.58
N GLU A 171 -13.65 12.98 -17.57
CA GLU A 171 -14.07 13.04 -18.98
C GLU A 171 -15.49 12.50 -19.17
N ARG A 172 -15.80 11.31 -18.63
CA ARG A 172 -17.17 10.75 -18.70
C ARG A 172 -18.21 11.65 -18.06
N ARG A 173 -17.86 12.41 -17.03
CA ARG A 173 -18.76 13.39 -16.40
C ARG A 173 -18.97 14.58 -17.34
N VAL A 174 -17.89 15.18 -17.85
CA VAL A 174 -17.95 16.30 -18.79
C VAL A 174 -18.76 15.92 -20.02
N GLN A 175 -18.53 14.75 -20.60
CA GLN A 175 -19.32 14.25 -21.74
C GLN A 175 -20.80 14.10 -21.40
N ARG A 176 -21.15 13.61 -20.20
CA ARG A 176 -22.55 13.51 -19.75
C ARG A 176 -23.19 14.88 -19.56
N GLU A 177 -22.46 15.85 -19.01
CA GLU A 177 -22.93 17.22 -18.81
C GLU A 177 -23.14 17.93 -20.15
N ARG A 178 -22.22 17.74 -21.12
CA ARG A 178 -22.35 18.28 -22.48
C ARG A 178 -23.51 17.66 -23.27
N LYS A 179 -23.72 16.34 -23.16
CA LYS A 179 -24.89 15.65 -23.74
C LYS A 179 -26.20 16.17 -23.18
N LYS A 180 -26.26 16.44 -21.87
CA LYS A 180 -27.44 17.08 -21.24
C LYS A 180 -27.66 18.52 -21.71
N ALA A 181 -26.59 19.23 -22.06
CA ALA A 181 -26.65 20.60 -22.57
C ALA A 181 -26.90 20.70 -24.09
N GLY A 182 -26.95 19.57 -24.83
CA GLY A 182 -27.22 19.57 -26.28
C GLY A 182 -26.05 20.01 -27.16
N LEU A 183 -24.82 20.06 -26.66
CA LEU A 183 -23.63 20.41 -27.44
C LEU A 183 -22.99 19.18 -28.12
N PRO A 184 -22.36 19.34 -29.30
CA PRO A 184 -21.71 18.23 -30.02
C PRO A 184 -20.50 17.66 -29.25
N GLU A 185 -20.27 16.34 -29.40
CA GLU A 185 -19.12 15.63 -28.83
C GLU A 185 -17.81 16.29 -29.31
N GLN A 186 -16.88 16.55 -28.37
CA GLN A 186 -15.50 16.86 -28.76
C GLN A 186 -14.74 15.56 -28.87
N GLU A 187 -14.01 15.40 -29.98
CA GLU A 187 -12.97 14.41 -30.13
C GLU A 187 -11.92 14.61 -29.03
N VAL A 188 -11.52 13.50 -28.41
CA VAL A 188 -10.50 13.48 -27.36
C VAL A 188 -9.18 13.90 -28.01
N VAL A 189 -8.71 15.12 -27.72
CA VAL A 189 -7.36 15.52 -28.08
C VAL A 189 -6.42 14.74 -27.16
N GLU A 190 -5.89 13.62 -27.64
CA GLU A 190 -4.78 12.93 -26.99
C GLU A 190 -3.63 13.93 -26.88
N THR A 191 -3.37 14.41 -25.66
CA THR A 191 -2.13 15.13 -25.38
C THR A 191 -1.02 14.09 -25.42
N GLN A 192 -0.40 13.96 -26.60
CA GLN A 192 0.84 13.21 -26.79
C GLN A 192 1.86 13.76 -25.79
N GLN A 193 2.26 12.92 -24.84
CA GLN A 193 3.43 13.20 -24.02
C GLN A 193 4.64 12.80 -24.87
N ASP A 194 5.25 13.79 -25.49
CA ASP A 194 6.53 13.68 -26.19
C ASP A 194 7.58 13.23 -25.16
N ASN A 195 7.82 11.92 -25.12
CA ASN A 195 8.86 11.32 -24.29
C ASN A 195 10.15 11.33 -25.09
N ASP A 196 10.70 12.52 -25.31
CA ASP A 196 11.94 12.70 -26.05
C ASP A 196 13.15 12.47 -25.16
N SER A 197 14.02 11.57 -25.65
CA SER A 197 15.45 11.46 -25.35
C SER A 197 15.89 10.76 -24.06
N PHE A 198 15.97 9.43 -24.13
CA PHE A 198 17.13 8.73 -23.58
C PHE A 198 17.73 7.82 -24.66
N SER A 199 18.67 8.37 -25.42
CA SER A 199 19.53 7.57 -26.29
C SER A 199 20.51 6.77 -25.42
N PRO A 200 20.62 5.43 -25.58
CA PRO A 200 21.66 4.68 -24.90
C PRO A 200 22.98 4.92 -25.61
N VAL A 201 23.90 5.65 -24.98
CA VAL A 201 25.30 5.67 -25.44
C VAL A 201 25.89 4.30 -25.15
N THR A 202 26.03 3.51 -26.20
CA THR A 202 26.89 2.33 -26.25
C THR A 202 28.30 2.76 -26.64
N THR A 203 29.27 2.58 -25.75
CA THR A 203 30.67 2.35 -26.14
C THR A 203 31.30 1.39 -25.15
N ALA A 204 31.71 0.25 -25.67
CA ALA A 204 32.63 -0.70 -25.05
C ALA A 204 34.10 -0.21 -25.22
N ASP A 205 35.01 -0.96 -24.58
CA ASP A 205 36.48 -0.83 -24.53
C ASP A 205 36.98 0.25 -23.55
N ASP A 206 37.96 0.03 -22.67
CA ASP A 206 39.13 -0.85 -22.74
C ASP A 206 39.66 -1.16 -21.32
N ALA A 207 40.37 -2.26 -21.18
CA ALA A 207 41.01 -2.71 -19.95
C ALA A 207 42.45 -2.18 -19.85
N SER A 208 42.85 -1.58 -18.73
CA SER A 208 44.23 -1.74 -18.19
C SER A 208 44.44 -1.11 -16.81
N HIS A 209 45.18 -1.86 -16.00
CA HIS A 209 45.70 -1.51 -14.67
C HIS A 209 46.49 -0.19 -14.64
N SER A 210 46.35 0.56 -13.54
CA SER A 210 47.54 1.05 -12.83
C SER A 210 47.26 1.36 -11.35
N THR A 211 48.30 1.15 -10.57
CA THR A 211 48.43 1.02 -9.13
C THR A 211 48.69 2.34 -8.40
N VAL A 212 48.24 2.41 -7.14
CA VAL A 212 48.84 3.12 -5.97
C VAL A 212 48.84 4.65 -5.97
N ALA A 213 48.17 5.23 -4.95
CA ALA A 213 48.83 6.08 -3.94
C ALA A 213 47.85 6.46 -2.81
N LEU A 214 48.21 6.08 -1.59
CA LEU A 214 47.70 6.65 -0.34
C LEU A 214 48.11 8.14 -0.26
N HIS A 215 47.16 9.01 0.03
CA HIS A 215 47.45 10.27 0.72
C HIS A 215 46.36 10.55 1.74
N ASP A 216 46.79 10.50 2.98
CA ASP A 216 46.11 10.88 4.21
C ASP A 216 46.21 12.41 4.36
N SER A 217 45.10 13.10 4.67
CA SER A 217 45.11 14.33 5.48
C SER A 217 43.72 14.95 5.69
N HIS A 218 43.44 15.12 6.99
CA HIS A 218 42.66 16.19 7.63
C HIS A 218 41.14 16.17 7.55
N GLY A 219 40.56 15.71 8.67
CA GLY A 219 39.22 16.08 9.11
C GLY A 219 39.11 17.57 9.43
N GLN A 220 37.89 18.09 9.26
CA GLN A 220 37.47 19.35 9.85
C GLN A 220 36.12 19.16 10.56
N GLU A 221 36.13 19.61 11.81
CA GLU A 221 35.06 19.66 12.79
C GLU A 221 33.83 20.43 12.30
N GLN A 222 32.65 19.93 12.71
CA GLN A 222 31.40 20.67 12.67
C GLN A 222 31.45 21.79 13.72
N PRO A 223 31.04 23.04 13.42
CA PRO A 223 30.96 24.08 14.43
C PRO A 223 29.77 23.83 15.37
N GLU A 224 30.07 23.64 16.66
CA GLU A 224 29.10 23.69 17.77
C GLU A 224 28.41 25.06 17.80
N LEU A 225 27.08 25.07 17.78
CA LEU A 225 26.25 26.26 17.93
C LEU A 225 25.97 26.51 19.41
N ASP A 226 26.47 27.63 19.90
CA ASP A 226 26.41 28.05 21.30
C ASP A 226 24.96 28.42 21.73
N PRO A 227 24.34 27.72 22.69
CA PRO A 227 22.91 27.89 23.01
C PRO A 227 22.55 29.20 23.74
N ASN A 228 23.52 30.04 24.08
CA ASN A 228 23.29 31.31 24.79
C ASN A 228 23.07 32.54 23.88
N LEU A 229 23.01 32.36 22.55
CA LEU A 229 22.75 33.46 21.60
C LEU A 229 21.26 33.80 21.39
N ILE A 230 20.33 33.07 22.02
CA ILE A 230 18.87 33.21 21.77
C ILE A 230 18.21 34.30 22.63
N PHE A 231 18.85 34.80 23.70
CA PHE A 231 18.19 35.70 24.68
C PHE A 231 18.60 37.18 24.63
N ARG A 232 19.19 37.67 23.54
CA ARG A 232 19.65 39.08 23.49
C ARG A 232 18.72 40.12 22.84
N ASN A 233 17.59 39.72 22.25
CA ASN A 233 16.70 40.66 21.55
C ASN A 233 15.25 40.64 22.06
N LEU A 234 15.06 40.90 23.35
CA LEU A 234 13.81 41.41 23.91
C LEU A 234 14.14 42.61 24.79
N GLY A 235 14.12 43.78 24.16
CA GLY A 235 13.88 45.09 24.77
C GLY A 235 12.59 45.65 24.21
#